data_AF-A0A813JS94-F1
#
_entry.id   AF-A0A813JS94-F1
#
_cell.length_a   1.000
_cell.length_b   1.000
_cell.length_c   1.000
_cell.angle_alpha   90.00
_cell.angle_beta   90.00
_cell.angle_gamma   90.00
#
_symmetry.space_group_name_H-M   'P 1'
#
loop_
_entity.id
_entity.type
_entity.pdbx_description
1 polymer ?
#
loop_
_entity_poly.entity_id
_entity_poly.type
_entity_poly.pdbx_seq_one_letter_code
_entity_poly.pdbx_strand_id
1 'polypeptide(L)'
;MDVIRIKALLTAQAPMKYKECREFSEPLAPNDRLEFQFNKMALGTCSIPDLPTTDAVLLIVVGMKDFHSAAASFESHVFTPSRSAQVAAIEAYKGSKKSTINILTYPDPKKPNKTGSGQLPFCTAVSVKTGLENKVGQISGRSQLVIADHENYIVLRVGLEGANGTYPEEIFCAPNLPVILSFPMARAARHPPDQLD
;
A
#
# COMPACT_ATOMS: atom_id res chain seq x y z
N MET A 1 -11.05 -6.90 -13.33
CA MET A 1 -10.54 -8.21 -12.86
C MET A 1 -11.57 -8.79 -11.93
N ASP A 2 -11.93 -10.03 -12.16
CA ASP A 2 -12.87 -10.78 -11.34
C ASP A 2 -12.09 -11.72 -10.42
N VAL A 3 -12.54 -11.79 -9.16
CA VAL A 3 -12.02 -12.74 -8.16
C VAL A 3 -13.11 -13.75 -7.88
N ILE A 4 -12.78 -15.02 -8.04
CA ILE A 4 -13.71 -16.14 -7.88
C ILE A 4 -13.12 -17.06 -6.82
N ARG A 5 -13.96 -17.45 -5.86
CA ARG A 5 -13.64 -18.51 -4.89
C ARG A 5 -14.67 -19.60 -5.07
N ILE A 6 -14.22 -20.80 -5.44
CA ILE A 6 -15.08 -21.97 -5.72
C ILE A 6 -16.08 -21.64 -6.84
N LYS A 7 -17.27 -21.13 -6.51
CA LYS A 7 -18.33 -20.72 -7.46
C LYS A 7 -18.90 -19.33 -7.15
N ALA A 8 -18.35 -18.66 -6.13
CA ALA A 8 -18.78 -17.33 -5.73
C ALA A 8 -17.91 -16.28 -6.41
N LEU A 9 -18.54 -15.38 -7.16
CA LEU A 9 -17.91 -14.19 -7.71
C LEU A 9 -17.80 -13.15 -6.58
N LEU A 10 -16.62 -13.01 -5.98
CA LEU A 10 -16.37 -12.07 -4.88
C LEU A 10 -16.51 -10.60 -5.33
N THR A 11 -16.39 -10.37 -6.63
CA THR A 11 -16.46 -9.05 -7.27
C THR A 11 -17.83 -8.80 -7.94
N ALA A 12 -18.90 -9.40 -7.40
CA ALA A 12 -20.23 -9.40 -8.01
C ALA A 12 -20.78 -8.03 -8.38
N GLN A 13 -20.44 -6.96 -7.64
CA GLN A 13 -20.93 -5.61 -7.93
C GLN A 13 -20.26 -5.00 -9.17
N ALA A 14 -18.94 -5.20 -9.31
CA ALA A 14 -18.16 -4.69 -10.44
C ALA A 14 -16.77 -5.34 -10.46
N PRO A 15 -16.21 -5.64 -11.65
CA PRO A 15 -14.82 -6.06 -11.79
C PRO A 15 -13.86 -4.99 -11.23
N MET A 16 -12.78 -5.41 -10.59
CA MET A 16 -11.75 -4.51 -10.06
C MET A 16 -10.95 -3.84 -11.21
N LYS A 17 -10.76 -2.53 -11.12
CA LYS A 17 -9.97 -1.74 -12.08
C LYS A 17 -8.48 -1.81 -11.77
N TYR A 18 -7.65 -1.36 -12.71
CA TYR A 18 -6.21 -1.22 -12.49
C TYR A 18 -5.94 -0.29 -11.29
N LYS A 19 -5.05 -0.71 -10.39
CA LYS A 19 -4.74 -0.06 -9.10
C LYS A 19 -5.93 0.11 -8.15
N GLU A 20 -6.98 -0.69 -8.31
CA GLU A 20 -8.04 -0.78 -7.32
C GLU A 20 -7.62 -1.76 -6.20
N CYS A 21 -7.75 -1.33 -4.95
CA CYS A 21 -7.64 -2.19 -3.78
C CYS A 21 -9.04 -2.39 -3.22
N ARG A 22 -9.45 -3.65 -3.07
CA ARG A 22 -10.76 -4.01 -2.52
C ARG A 22 -10.58 -5.02 -1.40
N GLU A 23 -11.28 -4.76 -0.31
CA GLU A 23 -11.35 -5.67 0.83
C GLU A 23 -12.54 -6.61 0.67
N PHE A 24 -12.35 -7.87 1.07
CA PHE A 24 -13.39 -8.89 1.07
C PHE A 24 -13.50 -9.46 2.48
N SER A 25 -14.68 -9.38 3.10
CA SER A 25 -14.93 -9.91 4.45
C SER A 25 -15.25 -11.41 4.47
N GLU A 26 -14.86 -12.13 3.42
CA GLU A 26 -15.15 -13.56 3.27
C GLU A 26 -14.09 -14.39 4.01
N PRO A 27 -14.47 -15.21 5.00
CA PRO A 27 -13.51 -16.02 5.75
C PRO A 27 -12.89 -17.09 4.85
N LEU A 28 -11.56 -17.06 4.75
CA LEU A 28 -10.78 -18.07 4.04
C LEU A 28 -10.65 -19.34 4.88
N ALA A 29 -10.47 -20.46 4.19
CA ALA A 29 -10.22 -21.78 4.76
C ALA A 29 -8.94 -22.39 4.16
N PRO A 30 -8.25 -23.29 4.88
CA PRO A 30 -7.13 -24.02 4.32
C PRO A 30 -7.54 -24.78 3.05
N ASN A 31 -6.65 -24.81 2.07
CA ASN A 31 -6.82 -25.34 0.72
C ASN A 31 -7.79 -24.57 -0.18
N ASP A 32 -8.24 -23.38 0.23
CA ASP A 32 -8.97 -22.50 -0.69
C ASP A 32 -8.17 -22.16 -1.93
N ARG A 33 -8.91 -21.99 -3.04
CA ARG A 33 -8.37 -21.53 -4.30
C ARG A 33 -9.10 -20.27 -4.74
N LEU A 34 -8.32 -19.22 -4.95
CA LEU A 34 -8.77 -17.96 -5.51
C LEU A 34 -8.36 -17.91 -6.98
N GLU A 35 -9.36 -17.89 -7.86
CA GLU A 35 -9.18 -17.76 -9.29
C GLU A 35 -9.33 -16.30 -9.70
N PHE A 36 -8.41 -15.85 -10.53
CA PHE A 36 -8.37 -14.48 -11.04
C PHE A 36 -8.63 -14.49 -12.53
N GLN A 37 -9.62 -13.71 -12.96
CA GLN A 37 -10.00 -13.61 -14.36
C GLN A 37 -9.99 -12.16 -14.86
N PHE A 38 -9.67 -11.98 -16.13
CA PHE A 38 -9.80 -10.71 -16.84
C PHE A 38 -10.49 -10.96 -18.17
N ASN A 39 -11.59 -10.24 -18.42
CA ASN A 39 -12.45 -10.46 -19.59
C ASN A 39 -12.86 -11.94 -19.75
N LYS A 40 -13.20 -12.62 -18.64
CA LYS A 40 -13.57 -14.05 -18.57
C LYS A 40 -12.45 -15.03 -18.95
N MET A 41 -11.22 -14.56 -19.13
CA MET A 41 -10.04 -15.40 -19.33
C MET A 41 -9.32 -15.59 -18.00
N ALA A 42 -8.98 -16.84 -17.67
CA ALA A 42 -8.21 -17.17 -16.48
C ALA A 42 -6.79 -16.61 -16.58
N LEU A 43 -6.41 -15.79 -15.60
CA LEU A 43 -5.06 -15.24 -15.48
C LEU A 43 -4.17 -16.11 -14.57
N GLY A 44 -4.78 -16.80 -13.61
CA GLY A 44 -4.10 -17.71 -12.70
C GLY A 44 -4.93 -18.01 -11.45
N THR A 45 -4.37 -18.89 -10.62
CA THR A 45 -4.99 -19.33 -9.35
C THR A 45 -3.98 -19.19 -8.23
N CYS A 46 -4.41 -18.59 -7.11
CA CYS A 46 -3.68 -18.61 -5.85
C CYS A 46 -4.29 -19.69 -4.96
N SER A 47 -3.47 -20.61 -4.47
CA SER A 47 -3.89 -21.64 -3.50
C SER A 47 -3.41 -21.24 -2.11
N ILE A 48 -4.28 -21.36 -1.12
CA ILE A 48 -3.99 -21.05 0.28
C ILE A 48 -3.74 -22.37 1.00
N PRO A 49 -2.48 -22.81 1.17
CA PRO A 49 -2.20 -24.14 1.71
C PRO A 49 -2.58 -24.23 3.19
N ASP A 50 -2.37 -23.15 3.94
CA ASP A 50 -2.62 -23.07 5.37
C ASP A 50 -2.93 -21.61 5.76
N LEU A 51 -3.48 -21.42 6.96
CA LEU A 51 -3.84 -20.12 7.51
C LEU A 51 -3.14 -19.88 8.86
N PRO A 52 -2.87 -18.61 9.22
CA PRO A 52 -2.39 -18.29 10.57
C PRO A 52 -3.36 -18.79 11.64
N THR A 53 -2.84 -19.09 12.82
CA THR A 53 -3.65 -19.51 13.98
C THR A 53 -4.40 -18.36 14.66
N THR A 54 -4.15 -17.13 14.23
CA THR A 54 -4.83 -15.91 14.70
C THR A 54 -5.67 -15.31 13.59
N ASP A 55 -6.63 -14.46 13.94
CA ASP A 55 -7.25 -13.55 12.98
C ASP A 55 -6.14 -12.85 12.18
N ALA A 56 -6.30 -12.77 10.86
CA ALA A 56 -5.31 -12.20 9.97
C ALA A 56 -5.95 -11.75 8.67
N VAL A 57 -5.31 -10.80 8.00
CA VAL A 57 -5.71 -10.33 6.68
C VAL A 57 -4.70 -10.83 5.66
N LEU A 58 -5.16 -11.60 4.67
CA LEU A 58 -4.37 -12.00 3.52
C LEU A 58 -4.47 -10.94 2.42
N LEU A 59 -3.34 -10.29 2.12
CA LEU A 59 -3.18 -9.46 0.94
C LEU A 59 -2.69 -10.31 -0.23
N ILE A 60 -3.36 -10.18 -1.38
CA ILE A 60 -2.91 -10.71 -2.66
C ILE A 60 -2.83 -9.56 -3.65
N VAL A 61 -1.67 -9.40 -4.26
CA VAL A 61 -1.40 -8.43 -5.33
C VAL A 61 -1.29 -9.21 -6.62
N VAL A 62 -2.15 -8.86 -7.57
CA VAL A 62 -2.18 -9.47 -8.89
C VAL A 62 -1.66 -8.46 -9.90
N GLY A 63 -0.58 -8.82 -10.59
CA GLY A 63 0.03 -8.03 -11.65
C GLY A 63 0.16 -8.83 -12.94
N MET A 64 0.51 -8.17 -14.04
CA MET A 64 0.96 -8.88 -15.24
C MET A 64 2.34 -9.47 -14.98
N LYS A 65 2.61 -10.67 -15.51
CA LYS A 65 3.93 -11.30 -15.39
C LYS A 65 4.99 -10.57 -16.20
N ASP A 66 4.66 -10.22 -17.44
CA ASP A 66 5.48 -9.44 -18.37
C ASP A 66 4.58 -8.86 -19.47
N PHE A 67 5.19 -8.14 -20.42
CA PHE A 67 4.46 -7.53 -21.54
C PHE A 67 4.05 -8.52 -22.63
N HIS A 68 4.70 -9.69 -22.69
CA HIS A 68 4.51 -10.65 -23.77
C HIS A 68 3.48 -11.73 -23.43
N SER A 69 3.10 -11.87 -22.16
CA SER A 69 2.20 -12.90 -21.66
C SER A 69 0.96 -12.32 -20.98
N ALA A 70 -0.18 -12.96 -21.22
CA ALA A 70 -1.41 -12.71 -20.48
C ALA A 70 -1.41 -13.37 -19.09
N ALA A 71 -0.29 -13.93 -18.63
CA ALA A 71 -0.20 -14.61 -17.35
C ALA A 71 -0.10 -13.62 -16.19
N ALA A 72 -0.76 -13.93 -15.07
CA ALA A 72 -0.60 -13.15 -13.85
C ALA A 72 0.70 -13.50 -13.11
N SER A 73 1.27 -12.50 -12.44
CA SER A 73 2.18 -12.67 -11.31
C SER A 73 1.45 -12.36 -10.01
N PHE A 74 1.78 -13.12 -8.96
CA PHE A 74 1.16 -12.98 -7.65
C PHE A 74 2.23 -12.64 -6.61
N GLU A 75 2.01 -11.57 -5.87
CA GLU A 75 2.71 -11.29 -4.61
C GLU A 75 1.69 -11.37 -3.47
N SER A 76 2.11 -11.83 -2.30
CA SER A 76 1.20 -11.97 -1.16
C SER A 76 1.86 -11.58 0.16
N HIS A 77 1.04 -11.13 1.10
CA HIS A 77 1.47 -10.81 2.46
C HIS A 77 0.34 -11.10 3.44
N VAL A 78 0.70 -11.50 4.66
CA VAL A 78 -0.27 -11.75 5.73
C VAL A 78 -0.04 -10.71 6.82
N PHE A 79 -1.06 -9.90 7.10
CA PHE A 79 -1.08 -9.01 8.24
C PHE A 79 -1.72 -9.71 9.44
N THR A 80 -1.02 -9.72 10.57
CA THR A 80 -1.57 -10.20 11.85
C THR A 80 -1.90 -9.02 12.76
N PRO A 81 -2.81 -9.16 13.73
CA PRO A 81 -3.17 -8.09 14.66
C PRO A 81 -1.94 -7.53 15.38
N SER A 82 -1.75 -6.22 15.28
CA SER A 82 -0.64 -5.51 15.92
C SER A 82 -1.13 -4.23 16.57
N ARG A 83 -0.44 -3.80 17.63
CA ARG A 83 -0.65 -2.47 18.22
C ARG A 83 0.02 -1.37 17.42
N SER A 84 1.06 -1.71 16.66
CA SER A 84 1.75 -0.79 15.77
C SER A 84 1.11 -0.87 14.39
N ALA A 85 1.20 0.20 13.62
CA ALA A 85 0.89 0.12 12.21
C ALA A 85 1.80 -0.89 11.50
N GLN A 86 1.32 -1.53 10.44
CA GLN A 86 2.12 -2.41 9.60
C GLN A 86 2.16 -1.88 8.18
N VAL A 87 3.34 -1.85 7.58
CA VAL A 87 3.54 -1.40 6.19
C VAL A 87 4.16 -2.55 5.41
N ALA A 88 3.45 -3.06 4.40
CA ALA A 88 3.99 -3.97 3.41
C ALA A 88 4.43 -3.20 2.16
N ALA A 89 5.72 -3.20 1.88
CA ALA A 89 6.29 -2.67 0.65
C ALA A 89 6.43 -3.80 -0.38
N ILE A 90 5.65 -3.75 -1.46
CA ILE A 90 5.55 -4.83 -2.43
C ILE A 90 6.03 -4.34 -3.80
N GLU A 91 6.94 -5.10 -4.40
CA GLU A 91 7.41 -4.88 -5.76
C GLU A 91 6.50 -5.61 -6.75
N ALA A 92 5.66 -4.86 -7.47
CA ALA A 92 4.85 -5.38 -8.56
C ALA A 92 5.24 -4.76 -9.91
N TYR A 93 6.28 -3.91 -9.97
CA TYR A 93 6.80 -3.39 -11.23
C TYR A 93 7.58 -4.47 -11.98
N LYS A 94 7.26 -4.60 -13.26
CA LYS A 94 7.94 -5.52 -14.17
C LYS A 94 8.84 -4.72 -15.09
N GLY A 95 10.06 -4.51 -14.65
CA GLY A 95 11.10 -3.85 -15.44
C GLY A 95 12.46 -3.91 -14.75
N SER A 96 13.47 -3.40 -15.44
CA SER A 96 14.89 -3.47 -15.07
C SER A 96 15.29 -2.51 -13.95
N LYS A 97 14.54 -1.41 -13.78
CA LYS A 97 14.83 -0.38 -12.77
C LYS A 97 14.60 -0.91 -11.36
N LYS A 98 15.57 -0.68 -10.48
CA LYS A 98 15.43 -0.89 -9.03
C LYS A 98 15.03 0.41 -8.34
N SER A 99 14.32 0.30 -7.23
CA SER A 99 13.94 1.45 -6.42
C SER A 99 13.83 1.10 -4.94
N THR A 100 13.85 2.11 -4.08
CA THR A 100 13.65 2.00 -2.64
C THR A 100 12.67 3.08 -2.18
N ILE A 101 11.89 2.76 -1.16
CA ILE A 101 10.96 3.71 -0.55
C ILE A 101 11.71 4.51 0.51
N ASN A 102 11.61 5.84 0.47
CA ASN A 102 12.07 6.66 1.59
C ASN A 102 10.89 6.86 2.56
N ILE A 103 11.10 6.53 3.83
CA ILE A 103 10.13 6.78 4.89
C ILE A 103 10.58 8.04 5.62
N LEU A 104 9.75 9.06 5.59
CA LEU A 104 9.96 10.30 6.33
C LEU A 104 9.04 10.31 7.54
N THR A 105 9.66 10.53 8.69
CA THR A 105 8.99 10.60 9.98
C THR A 105 9.04 12.06 10.43
N TYR A 106 7.89 12.75 10.44
CA TYR A 106 7.82 14.14 10.89
C TYR A 106 7.73 14.20 12.42
N PRO A 107 8.32 15.24 13.03
CA PRO A 107 8.47 15.31 14.46
C PRO A 107 7.11 15.47 15.15
N ASP A 108 6.98 14.79 16.30
CA ASP A 108 5.87 14.95 17.23
C ASP A 108 5.76 16.44 17.60
N PRO A 109 4.58 17.07 17.59
CA PRO A 109 4.40 18.43 18.08
C PRO A 109 5.00 18.67 19.47
N LYS A 110 5.10 17.63 20.31
CA LYS A 110 5.73 17.65 21.64
C LYS A 110 7.25 17.43 21.62
N LYS A 111 7.83 16.98 20.51
CA LYS A 111 9.28 16.74 20.30
C LYS A 111 9.71 17.20 18.90
N PRO A 112 9.72 18.52 18.62
CA PRO A 112 9.96 19.11 17.29
C PRO A 112 11.33 18.76 16.67
N ASN A 113 12.31 18.32 17.47
CA ASN A 113 13.68 18.07 17.02
C ASN A 113 13.98 16.62 16.63
N LYS A 114 12.99 15.72 16.57
CA LYS A 114 13.18 14.33 16.15
C LYS A 114 12.53 14.06 14.79
N THR A 115 13.24 14.41 13.73
CA THR A 115 12.98 13.90 12.38
C THR A 115 13.77 12.62 12.15
N GLY A 116 13.10 11.57 11.68
CA GLY A 116 13.73 10.33 11.24
C GLY A 116 13.55 10.15 9.75
N SER A 117 14.59 9.67 9.07
CA SER A 117 14.48 9.18 7.70
C SER A 117 14.99 7.76 7.64
N GLY A 118 14.21 6.86 7.07
CA GLY A 118 14.59 5.48 6.81
C GLY A 118 14.44 5.14 5.34
N GLN A 119 15.15 4.11 4.89
CA GLN A 119 14.87 3.47 3.61
C GLN A 119 14.21 2.13 3.85
N LEU A 120 13.18 1.85 3.07
CA LEU A 120 12.48 0.58 3.06
C LEU A 120 12.65 -0.05 1.67
N PRO A 121 13.38 -1.17 1.56
CA PRO A 121 13.41 -1.95 0.32
C PRO A 121 12.02 -2.50 -0.01
N PHE A 122 11.72 -2.69 -1.30
CA PHE A 122 10.55 -3.49 -1.67
C PHE A 122 10.73 -4.96 -1.32
N CYS A 123 9.62 -5.69 -1.28
CA CYS A 123 9.50 -7.07 -0.80
C CYS A 123 9.82 -7.20 0.70
N THR A 124 9.45 -6.18 1.47
CA THR A 124 9.62 -6.16 2.93
C THR A 124 8.34 -5.75 3.63
N ALA A 125 8.19 -6.15 4.89
CA ALA A 125 7.13 -5.68 5.76
C ALA A 125 7.73 -5.19 7.08
N VAL A 126 7.25 -4.05 7.56
CA VAL A 126 7.75 -3.41 8.78
C VAL A 126 6.61 -2.95 9.68
N SER A 127 6.81 -3.11 10.98
CA SER A 127 5.96 -2.47 11.99
C SER A 127 6.45 -1.05 12.25
N VAL A 128 5.55 -0.08 12.13
CA VAL A 128 5.82 1.34 12.35
C VAL A 128 4.96 1.79 13.54
N LYS A 129 5.61 2.24 14.62
CA LYS A 129 4.88 2.85 15.73
C LYS A 129 4.44 4.25 15.34
N THR A 130 3.20 4.62 15.62
CA THR A 130 2.73 5.98 15.40
C THR A 130 2.93 6.87 16.61
N GLY A 131 3.40 8.06 16.30
CA GLY A 131 3.60 9.19 17.20
C GLY A 131 4.11 10.41 16.43
N LEU A 132 4.09 10.31 15.10
CA LEU A 132 4.84 11.06 14.12
C LEU A 132 3.94 11.02 12.88
N GLU A 133 3.65 12.15 12.25
CA GLU A 133 3.02 12.13 10.92
C GLU A 133 4.01 11.43 9.98
N ASN A 134 3.88 10.12 9.82
CA ASN A 134 4.73 9.40 8.89
C ASN A 134 4.22 9.74 7.51
N LYS A 135 5.06 10.32 6.66
CA LYS A 135 4.81 10.41 5.22
C LYS A 135 5.73 9.39 4.56
N VAL A 136 5.15 8.35 4.01
CA VAL A 136 5.89 7.50 3.05
C VAL A 136 6.14 8.35 1.81
N GLY A 137 7.39 8.49 1.38
CA GLY A 137 7.82 9.47 0.39
C GLY A 137 8.77 8.96 -0.70
N GLN A 138 8.43 9.36 -1.92
CA GLN A 138 9.29 9.64 -3.08
C GLN A 138 10.09 8.49 -3.72
N ILE A 139 9.50 7.97 -4.81
CA ILE A 139 10.21 7.41 -5.97
C ILE A 139 9.65 8.18 -7.17
N SER A 140 10.35 9.24 -7.62
CA SER A 140 10.02 10.11 -8.79
C SER A 140 8.56 10.53 -9.03
N GLY A 141 7.67 10.34 -8.06
CA GLY A 141 6.25 10.69 -8.07
C GLY A 141 5.81 10.86 -6.61
N ARG A 142 5.06 11.93 -6.34
CA ARG A 142 4.66 12.32 -4.98
C ARG A 142 3.44 11.49 -4.54
N SER A 143 3.66 10.38 -3.85
CA SER A 143 2.61 9.72 -3.06
C SER A 143 2.93 9.96 -1.58
N GLN A 144 1.97 10.51 -0.82
CA GLN A 144 2.07 10.68 0.63
C GLN A 144 1.08 9.73 1.29
N LEU A 145 1.54 8.97 2.27
CA LEU A 145 0.70 8.11 3.09
C LEU A 145 0.84 8.52 4.54
N VAL A 146 -0.28 8.81 5.22
CA VAL A 146 -0.34 9.07 6.66
C VAL A 146 -0.63 7.75 7.37
N ILE A 147 0.24 7.38 8.31
CA ILE A 147 0.17 6.11 9.04
C ILE A 147 -0.42 6.33 10.43
N ALA A 148 -1.46 5.57 10.78
CA ALA A 148 -2.09 5.50 12.09
C ALA A 148 -1.79 4.14 12.75
N ASP A 149 -1.67 4.10 14.08
CA ASP A 149 -1.48 2.84 14.81
C ASP A 149 -2.69 1.92 14.59
N HIS A 150 -2.48 0.61 14.78
CA HIS A 150 -3.48 -0.43 14.58
C HIS A 150 -3.95 -0.65 13.14
N GLU A 151 -3.37 0.06 12.16
CA GLU A 151 -3.76 -0.04 10.75
C GLU A 151 -2.73 -0.77 9.88
N ASN A 152 -3.22 -1.40 8.81
CA ASN A 152 -2.40 -2.07 7.80
C ASN A 152 -2.30 -1.20 6.54
N TYR A 153 -1.08 -1.03 6.06
CA TYR A 153 -0.75 -0.21 4.91
C TYR A 153 0.02 -1.00 3.88
N ILE A 154 -0.21 -0.65 2.63
CA ILE A 154 0.43 -1.26 1.48
C ILE A 154 1.07 -0.16 0.66
N VAL A 155 2.33 -0.34 0.31
CA VAL A 155 3.05 0.50 -0.64
C VAL A 155 3.45 -0.38 -1.80
N LEU A 156 2.84 -0.15 -2.95
CA LEU A 156 3.05 -0.90 -4.18
C LEU A 156 3.85 -0.06 -5.16
N ARG A 157 4.93 -0.62 -5.69
CA ARG A 157 5.50 -0.16 -6.95
C ARG A 157 4.90 -0.97 -8.07
N VAL A 158 4.35 -0.29 -9.07
CA VAL A 158 3.63 -0.89 -10.19
C VAL A 158 4.14 -0.32 -11.50
N GLY A 159 3.80 -0.99 -12.59
CA GLY A 159 4.14 -0.56 -13.95
C GLY A 159 4.78 -1.70 -14.74
N LEU A 160 4.92 -1.48 -16.04
CA LEU A 160 5.43 -2.48 -16.97
C LEU A 160 6.34 -1.82 -18.00
N GLU A 161 7.62 -2.19 -17.97
CA GLU A 161 8.59 -1.75 -18.96
C GLU A 161 8.28 -2.38 -20.32
N GLY A 162 8.45 -1.61 -21.40
CA GLY A 162 8.18 -2.05 -22.77
C GLY A 162 6.72 -1.90 -23.23
N ALA A 163 5.78 -1.55 -22.35
CA ALA A 163 4.37 -1.36 -22.71
C ALA A 163 4.05 -0.01 -23.39
N ASN A 164 5.00 0.59 -24.10
CA ASN A 164 4.89 1.93 -24.72
C ASN A 164 4.38 3.04 -23.77
N GLY A 165 4.64 2.90 -22.46
CA GLY A 165 4.17 3.85 -21.45
C GLY A 165 2.70 3.68 -21.03
N THR A 166 1.98 2.66 -21.52
CA THR A 166 0.58 2.37 -21.13
C THR A 166 0.45 2.09 -19.64
N TYR A 167 1.47 1.46 -19.06
CA TYR A 167 1.57 1.16 -17.64
C TYR A 167 2.87 1.75 -17.10
N PRO A 168 2.90 3.07 -16.82
CA PRO A 168 4.11 3.72 -16.35
C PRO A 168 4.52 3.17 -14.98
N GLU A 169 5.82 3.32 -14.67
CA GLU A 169 6.33 3.04 -13.32
C GLU A 169 5.75 4.05 -12.33
N GLU A 170 5.05 3.57 -11.30
CA GLU A 170 4.34 4.41 -10.33
C GLU A 170 4.34 3.79 -8.93
N ILE A 171 4.14 4.64 -7.92
CA ILE A 171 3.90 4.21 -6.53
C ILE A 171 2.43 4.41 -6.16
N PHE A 172 1.81 3.34 -5.70
CA PHE A 172 0.45 3.29 -5.20
C PHE A 172 0.48 2.95 -3.71
N CYS A 173 -0.34 3.63 -2.91
CA CYS A 173 -0.49 3.36 -1.48
C CYS A 173 -1.95 3.05 -1.13
N ALA A 174 -2.17 2.10 -0.23
CA ALA A 174 -3.49 1.76 0.31
C ALA A 174 -3.45 1.56 1.85
N PRO A 175 -4.55 1.85 2.58
CA PRO A 175 -5.76 2.55 2.10
C PRO A 175 -5.43 3.97 1.65
N ASN A 176 -6.05 4.41 0.55
CA ASN A 176 -5.88 5.77 0.02
C ASN A 176 -6.73 6.72 0.87
N LEU A 177 -6.25 7.06 2.06
CA LEU A 177 -6.90 8.04 2.91
C LEU A 177 -6.77 9.42 2.26
N PRO A 178 -7.85 10.22 2.13
CA PRO A 178 -7.71 11.62 1.77
C PRO A 178 -6.83 12.28 2.83
N VAL A 179 -5.66 12.78 2.42
CA VAL A 179 -4.77 13.53 3.31
C VAL A 179 -5.47 14.86 3.62
N ILE A 180 -6.25 14.92 4.70
CA ILE A 180 -6.73 16.19 5.24
C ILE A 180 -5.55 16.83 5.97
N LEU A 181 -4.75 17.63 5.25
CA LEU A 181 -3.73 18.47 5.85
C LEU A 181 -4.41 19.68 6.51
N SER A 182 -4.86 19.54 7.77
CA SER A 182 -5.19 20.71 8.58
C SER A 182 -3.90 21.27 9.19
N PHE A 183 -3.32 22.29 8.56
CA PHE A 183 -2.25 23.06 9.20
C PHE A 183 -2.87 23.91 10.32
N PRO A 184 -2.42 23.82 11.58
CA PRO A 184 -2.77 24.85 12.55
C PRO A 184 -2.21 26.18 12.05
N MET A 185 -3.09 27.17 11.81
CA MET A 185 -2.64 28.54 11.61
C MET A 185 -1.82 28.95 12.84
N ALA A 186 -0.53 29.19 12.65
CA ALA A 186 0.29 29.83 13.66
C ALA A 186 -0.38 31.16 14.00
N ARG A 187 -0.79 31.33 15.26
CA ARG A 187 -1.29 32.60 15.76
C ARG A 187 -0.17 33.62 15.56
N ALA A 188 -0.42 34.65 14.75
CA ALA A 188 0.55 35.71 14.49
C ALA A 188 1.13 36.20 15.83
N ALA A 189 2.46 36.18 15.95
CA ALA A 189 3.14 36.74 17.10
C ALA A 189 2.70 38.21 17.22
N ARG A 190 2.06 38.55 18.33
CA ARG A 190 1.77 39.95 18.65
C ARG A 190 3.11 40.64 18.84
N HIS A 191 3.39 41.65 18.02
CA HIS A 191 4.49 42.58 18.23
C HIS A 191 4.41 43.14 19.66
N PRO A 192 5.52 43.21 20.42
CA PRO A 192 5.54 44.03 21.61
C PRO A 192 5.43 45.51 21.19
N PRO A 193 4.69 46.35 21.93
CA PRO A 193 4.60 47.77 21.63
C PRO A 193 5.98 48.41 21.83
N ASP A 194 6.39 49.21 20.84
CA ASP A 194 7.53 50.09 20.90
C ASP A 194 7.53 50.88 22.22
N GLN A 195 8.65 50.82 22.94
CA GLN A 195 8.96 51.82 23.95
C GLN A 195 9.45 53.06 23.20
N LEU A 196 8.60 54.09 23.18
CA LEU A 196 9.00 55.46 22.88
C LEU A 196 9.61 56.08 24.15
N ASP A 197 10.75 56.72 23.95
CA ASP A 197 11.50 57.53 24.92
C ASP A 197 10.64 58.60 25.62
#